data_AF-S6UYV7-F1
#
_entry.id   AF-S6UYV7-F1
#
_cell.length_a   1.000
_cell.length_b   1.000
_cell.length_c   1.000
_cell.angle_alpha   90.00
_cell.angle_beta   90.00
_cell.angle_gamma   90.00
#
_symmetry.space_group_name_H-M   'P 1'
#
loop_
_entity.id
_entity.type
_entity.pdbx_description
1 polymer ?
#
loop_
_entity_poly.entity_id
_entity_poly.type
_entity_poly.pdbx_seq_one_letter_code
_entity_poly.pdbx_strand_id
1 'polypeptide(L)'
;QSVAQVQAGLSKNAIASRIMVDCSHANSGKDPARQPHVFNDVLEQRLSGNPSLIGMMIESHLFDGCQALGETLQYGVSVTDGCLGWTATEQLLREAVDRLRYR
;
A
#
# COMPACT_ATOMS: atom_id res chain seq x y z
N GLN A 1 6.69 11.98 -3.99
CA GLN A 1 5.96 12.97 -4.83
C GLN A 1 4.48 12.83 -4.52
N SER A 2 3.70 13.91 -4.57
CA SER A 2 2.26 13.81 -4.30
C SER A 2 1.47 13.32 -5.52
N VAL A 3 0.29 12.74 -5.29
CA VAL A 3 -0.62 12.28 -6.36
C VAL A 3 -0.94 13.40 -7.34
N ALA A 4 -1.24 14.61 -6.84
CA ALA A 4 -1.55 15.77 -7.67
C ALA A 4 -0.41 16.18 -8.63
N GLN A 5 0.84 16.11 -8.16
CA GLN A 5 2.00 16.39 -9.00
C GLN A 5 2.16 15.37 -10.12
N VAL A 6 1.96 14.08 -9.80
CA VAL A 6 2.02 13.00 -10.81
C VAL A 6 0.90 13.14 -11.83
N GLN A 7 -0.33 13.43 -11.39
CA GLN A 7 -1.47 13.68 -12.29
C GLN A 7 -1.15 14.82 -13.28
N ALA A 8 -0.69 15.97 -12.78
CA ALA A 8 -0.33 17.12 -13.62
C ALA A 8 0.78 16.76 -14.65
N GLY A 9 1.77 15.97 -14.23
CA GLY A 9 2.82 15.47 -15.10
C GLY A 9 2.30 14.55 -16.21
N LEU A 10 1.42 13.61 -15.88
CA LEU A 10 0.81 12.70 -16.86
C LEU A 10 -0.07 13.46 -17.86
N SER A 11 -0.93 14.37 -17.38
CA SER A 11 -1.77 15.22 -18.22
C SER A 11 -0.95 16.07 -19.19
N LYS A 12 0.14 16.70 -18.71
CA LYS A 12 1.03 17.50 -19.55
C LYS A 12 1.63 16.69 -20.71
N ASN A 13 1.83 15.40 -20.52
CA ASN A 13 2.37 14.48 -21.53
C ASN A 13 1.29 13.71 -22.31
N ALA A 14 0.01 14.08 -22.17
CA ALA A 14 -1.13 13.37 -22.77
C ALA A 14 -1.20 11.86 -22.43
N ILE A 15 -0.70 11.48 -21.25
CA ILE A 15 -0.78 10.12 -20.73
C ILE A 15 -2.01 10.01 -19.81
N ALA A 16 -2.78 8.93 -19.94
CA ALA A 16 -3.92 8.67 -19.07
C ALA A 16 -3.47 8.58 -17.60
N SER A 17 -4.11 9.37 -16.73
CA SER A 17 -3.78 9.38 -15.30
C SER A 17 -4.32 8.13 -14.60
N ARG A 18 -3.50 7.07 -14.61
CA ARG A 18 -3.75 5.79 -13.93
C ARG A 18 -2.60 5.51 -12.99
N ILE A 19 -2.80 5.80 -11.71
CA ILE A 19 -1.77 5.83 -10.68
C ILE A 19 -2.05 4.68 -9.70
N MET A 20 -1.02 3.87 -9.47
CA MET A 20 -0.94 2.95 -8.35
C MET A 20 -0.02 3.56 -7.29
N VAL A 21 -0.39 3.47 -6.02
CA VAL A 21 0.46 3.92 -4.91
C VAL A 21 1.03 2.74 -4.16
N ASP A 22 2.36 2.68 -4.08
CA ASP A 22 3.07 1.78 -3.17
C ASP A 22 2.92 2.26 -1.74
N CYS A 23 2.36 1.43 -0.87
CA CYS A 23 2.18 1.76 0.55
C CYS A 23 3.42 1.44 1.39
N SER A 24 4.41 0.72 0.84
CA SER A 24 5.63 0.29 1.51
C SER A 24 6.82 1.22 1.21
N HIS A 25 8.04 0.68 1.27
CA HIS A 25 9.31 1.32 0.96
C HIS A 25 9.43 2.77 1.49
N ALA A 26 9.64 3.74 0.61
CA ALA A 26 9.81 5.14 1.00
C ALA A 26 8.52 5.77 1.54
N ASN A 27 7.35 5.31 1.09
CA ASN A 27 6.06 5.86 1.51
C ASN A 27 5.69 5.40 2.94
N SER A 28 6.09 4.19 3.33
CA SER A 28 6.03 3.73 4.72
C SER A 28 7.24 4.17 5.55
N GLY A 29 8.19 4.91 4.96
CA GLY A 29 9.50 5.20 5.54
C GLY A 29 10.21 3.95 6.09
N LYS A 30 10.11 2.83 5.37
CA LYS A 30 10.64 1.50 5.70
C LYS A 30 10.11 0.90 7.00
N ASP A 31 8.91 1.30 7.43
CA ASP A 31 8.22 0.72 8.57
C ASP A 31 6.93 0.03 8.10
N PRO A 32 6.86 -1.31 8.12
CA PRO A 32 5.70 -2.05 7.64
C PRO A 32 4.40 -1.71 8.37
N ALA A 33 4.48 -1.33 9.66
CA ALA A 33 3.32 -0.97 10.45
C ALA A 33 2.67 0.36 10.00
N ARG A 34 3.37 1.16 9.18
CA ARG A 34 2.83 2.38 8.56
C ARG A 34 2.14 2.16 7.23
N GLN A 35 2.26 0.98 6.60
CA GLN A 35 1.56 0.70 5.34
C GLN A 35 0.04 0.93 5.42
N PRO A 36 -0.68 0.52 6.49
CA PRO A 36 -2.12 0.80 6.64
C PRO A 36 -2.46 2.29 6.66
N HIS A 37 -1.58 3.14 7.20
CA HIS A 37 -1.79 4.59 7.22
C HIS A 37 -1.72 5.17 5.79
N VAL A 38 -0.69 4.80 5.02
CA VAL A 38 -0.54 5.22 3.62
C VAL A 38 -1.70 4.71 2.78
N PHE A 39 -2.07 3.44 2.94
CA PHE A 39 -3.20 2.83 2.25
C PHE A 39 -4.50 3.61 2.52
N ASN A 40 -4.77 3.93 3.78
CA ASN A 40 -6.00 4.63 4.17
C ASN A 40 -6.05 6.08 3.66
N ASP A 41 -4.92 6.77 3.59
CA ASP A 41 -4.83 8.10 2.98
C ASP A 41 -5.18 8.05 1.47
N VAL A 42 -4.62 7.08 0.75
CA VAL A 42 -4.91 6.88 -0.68
C VAL A 42 -6.37 6.48 -0.90
N LEU A 43 -6.92 5.63 -0.03
CA LEU A 43 -8.33 5.23 -0.07
C LEU A 43 -9.25 6.44 0.16
N GLU A 44 -8.95 7.32 1.12
CA GLU A 44 -9.72 8.54 1.35
C GLU A 44 -9.72 9.47 0.12
N GLN A 45 -8.56 9.64 -0.54
CA GLN A 45 -8.50 10.41 -1.79
C GLN A 45 -9.38 9.77 -2.89
N ARG A 46 -9.38 8.44 -2.98
CA ARG A 46 -10.23 7.70 -3.94
C ARG A 46 -11.73 7.87 -3.64
N LEU A 47 -12.12 7.77 -2.37
CA LEU A 47 -13.50 7.94 -1.90
C LEU A 47 -13.99 9.39 -2.10
N SER A 48 -13.10 10.36 -1.90
CA SER A 48 -13.33 11.80 -2.16
C SER A 48 -13.46 12.15 -3.65
N GLY A 49 -13.43 11.16 -4.55
CA GLY A 49 -13.77 11.34 -5.95
C GLY A 49 -12.59 11.31 -6.91
N ASN A 50 -11.35 11.11 -6.44
CA ASN A 50 -10.20 11.07 -7.35
C ASN A 50 -10.24 9.79 -8.23
N PRO A 51 -10.44 9.90 -9.56
CA PRO A 51 -10.55 8.74 -10.43
C PRO A 51 -9.21 8.22 -10.93
N SER A 52 -8.12 8.95 -10.74
CA SER A 52 -6.81 8.52 -11.24
C SER A 52 -6.16 7.45 -10.37
N LEU A 53 -6.58 7.31 -9.11
CA LEU A 53 -6.09 6.28 -8.19
C LEU A 53 -6.76 4.95 -8.52
N ILE A 54 -6.01 4.05 -9.14
CA ILE A 54 -6.54 2.77 -9.66
C ILE A 54 -6.15 1.56 -8.83
N GLY A 55 -5.19 1.70 -7.90
CA GLY A 55 -4.72 0.60 -7.09
C GLY A 55 -3.71 1.03 -6.03
N MET A 56 -3.45 0.09 -5.12
CA MET A 56 -2.48 0.21 -4.04
C MET A 56 -1.64 -1.07 -4.02
N MET A 57 -0.35 -0.95 -3.73
CA MET A 57 0.54 -2.07 -3.48
C MET A 57 0.86 -2.12 -1.98
N ILE A 58 0.82 -3.32 -1.40
CA ILE A 58 1.20 -3.59 -0.01
C ILE A 58 2.19 -4.75 0.01
N GLU A 59 3.19 -4.68 0.89
CA GLU A 59 4.08 -5.81 1.18
C GLU A 59 3.54 -6.54 2.41
N SER A 60 3.02 -7.74 2.18
CA SER A 60 2.33 -8.57 3.16
C SER A 60 2.91 -9.97 3.17
N HIS A 61 2.92 -10.60 4.35
CA HIS A 61 3.31 -11.99 4.54
C HIS A 61 2.49 -12.62 5.68
N LEU A 62 2.68 -13.91 5.94
CA LEU A 62 1.96 -14.60 7.02
C LEU A 62 2.18 -13.94 8.39
N PHE A 63 3.42 -13.58 8.70
CA PHE A 63 3.81 -12.91 9.95
C PHE A 63 4.54 -11.60 9.67
N ASP A 64 4.45 -10.69 10.64
CA ASP A 64 4.99 -9.33 10.54
C ASP A 64 6.52 -9.27 10.45
N GLY A 65 7.01 -8.17 9.88
CA GLY A 65 8.41 -7.81 9.88
C GLY A 65 9.25 -8.60 8.86
N CYS A 66 10.54 -8.71 9.16
CA CYS A 66 11.50 -9.46 8.38
C CYS A 66 12.54 -10.13 9.26
N GLN A 67 13.30 -11.05 8.65
CA GLN A 67 14.41 -11.77 9.26
C GLN A 67 15.62 -11.74 8.32
N ALA A 68 16.82 -11.88 8.87
CA ALA A 68 18.02 -12.10 8.07
C ALA A 68 18.08 -13.54 7.56
N LEU A 69 18.74 -13.76 6.41
CA LEU A 69 19.05 -15.12 5.94
C LEU A 69 19.96 -15.85 6.93
N GLY A 70 19.65 -17.12 7.19
CA GLY A 70 20.40 -17.99 8.09
C GLY A 70 20.10 -19.46 7.85
N GLU A 71 20.76 -20.35 8.60
CA GLU A 71 20.62 -21.81 8.45
C GLU A 71 19.21 -22.31 8.80
N THR A 72 18.55 -21.65 9.75
CA THR A 72 17.15 -21.91 10.12
C THR A 72 16.35 -20.63 9.94
N LEU A 73 15.25 -20.70 9.20
CA LEU A 73 14.36 -19.57 8.93
C LEU A 73 13.04 -19.76 9.66
N GLN A 74 12.51 -18.66 10.21
CA GLN A 74 11.13 -18.62 10.68
C GLN A 74 10.20 -18.75 9.49
N TYR A 75 9.34 -19.76 9.50
CA TYR A 75 8.32 -19.92 8.49
C TYR A 75 7.43 -18.67 8.44
N GLY A 76 7.14 -18.17 7.23
CA GLY A 76 6.15 -17.12 7.06
C GLY A 76 6.63 -15.70 7.40
N VAL A 77 7.93 -15.47 7.58
CA VAL A 77 8.53 -14.13 7.78
C VAL A 77 9.43 -13.76 6.60
N SER A 78 9.30 -12.55 6.08
CA SER A 78 10.09 -12.05 4.93
C SER A 78 11.60 -12.10 5.20
N VAL A 79 12.41 -12.42 4.19
CA VAL A 79 13.88 -12.37 4.25
C VAL A 79 14.47 -11.09 3.64
N THR A 80 13.61 -10.18 3.20
CA THR A 80 13.96 -8.92 2.53
C THR A 80 13.37 -7.74 3.31
N ASP A 81 12.54 -6.91 2.69
CA ASP A 81 11.84 -5.83 3.38
C ASP A 81 10.80 -6.39 4.36
N GLY A 82 10.53 -5.62 5.41
CA GLY A 82 9.53 -5.98 6.40
C GLY A 82 8.13 -5.97 5.82
N CYS A 83 7.33 -6.98 6.16
CA CYS A 83 5.96 -7.10 5.69
C CYS A 83 4.94 -6.84 6.80
N LEU A 84 3.73 -6.47 6.40
CA LEU A 84 2.55 -6.54 7.25
C LEU A 84 2.10 -8.00 7.41
N GLY A 85 1.79 -8.45 8.62
CA GLY A 85 1.31 -9.79 8.90
C GLY A 85 -0.11 -10.06 8.38
N TRP A 86 -0.52 -11.32 8.39
CA TRP A 86 -1.81 -11.75 7.83
C TRP A 86 -3.00 -11.07 8.51
N THR A 87 -3.02 -11.02 9.85
CA THR A 87 -4.12 -10.45 10.62
C THR A 87 -4.38 -8.98 10.24
N ALA A 88 -3.32 -8.17 10.21
CA ALA A 88 -3.44 -6.76 9.85
C ALA A 88 -3.76 -6.57 8.36
N THR A 89 -3.24 -7.44 7.49
CA THR A 89 -3.58 -7.43 6.05
C THR A 89 -5.06 -7.71 5.82
N GLU A 90 -5.58 -8.77 6.44
CA GLU A 90 -7.00 -9.14 6.34
C GLU A 90 -7.90 -8.02 6.84
N GLN A 91 -7.59 -7.46 8.02
CA GLN A 91 -8.34 -6.35 8.59
C GLN A 91 -8.36 -5.14 7.64
N LEU A 92 -7.20 -4.70 7.16
CA LEU A 92 -7.07 -3.55 6.25
C LEU A 92 -7.91 -3.72 4.98
N LEU A 93 -7.82 -4.89 4.34
CA LEU A 93 -8.54 -5.14 3.09
C LEU A 93 -10.06 -5.24 3.29
N ARG A 94 -10.51 -5.85 4.40
CA ARG A 94 -11.95 -5.95 4.71
C ARG A 94 -12.55 -4.57 5.01
N GLU A 95 -11.88 -3.77 5.85
CA GLU A 95 -12.31 -2.40 6.14
C GLU A 95 -12.36 -1.53 4.87
N ALA A 96 -11.39 -1.69 3.98
CA ALA A 96 -11.37 -1.00 2.69
C ALA A 96 -12.56 -1.39 1.81
N VAL A 97 -12.88 -2.68 1.74
CA VAL A 97 -14.04 -3.19 1.00
C VAL A 97 -15.34 -2.64 1.56
N ASP A 98 -15.49 -2.62 2.88
CA ASP A 98 -16.70 -2.08 3.52
C ASP A 98 -16.88 -0.59 3.17
N ARG A 99 -15.80 0.21 3.21
CA ARG A 99 -15.85 1.62 2.81
C ARG A 99 -16.12 1.84 1.33
N LEU A 100 -15.69 0.95 0.45
CA LEU A 100 -15.91 1.05 -1.00
C LEU A 100 -17.30 0.59 -1.43
N ARG A 101 -17.92 -0.36 -0.72
CA ARG A 101 -19.23 -0.94 -1.07
C ARG A 101 -20.41 -0.02 -0.79
N TYR A 102 -20.31 0.85 0.21
CA TYR A 102 -21.38 1.81 0.57
C TYR A 102 -21.22 3.18 -0.09
N ARG A 103 -20.64 3.20 -1.29
CA ARG A 103 -20.40 4.40 -2.09
C ARG A 103 -21.50 4.64 -3.10
#